data_AF-A0A1Q2CJQ7-F1
#
_entry.id   AF-A0A1Q2CJQ7-F1
#
_cell.length_a   1.000
_cell.length_b   1.000
_cell.length_c   1.000
_cell.angle_alpha   90.00
_cell.angle_beta   90.00
_cell.angle_gamma   90.00
#
_symmetry.space_group_name_H-M   'P 1'
#
loop_
_entity.id
_entity.type
_entity.pdbx_description
1 polymer ?
#
loop_
_entity_poly.entity_id
_entity_poly.type
_entity_poly.pdbx_seq_one_letter_code
_entity_poly.pdbx_strand_id
1 'polypeptide(L)' 'MYFRNCAAARAAGADPVRIGDPGYGRHLDRDGDGVGCE' A
#
# COMPACT_ATOMS: atom_id res chain seq x y z
N MET A 1 4.63 3.31 -10.10
CA MET A 1 3.17 3.40 -9.96
C MET A 1 2.85 3.15 -8.50
N TYR A 2 2.10 4.03 -7.84
CA TYR A 2 1.70 3.88 -6.44
C TYR A 2 0.17 3.86 -6.36
N PHE A 3 -0.39 3.08 -5.44
CA PHE A 3 -1.83 3.07 -5.24
C PHE A 3 -2.27 4.40 -4.64
N ARG A 4 -3.39 4.95 -5.12
CA ARG A 4 -3.90 6.24 -4.63
C ARG A 4 -4.42 6.14 -3.18
N ASN A 5 -4.89 4.96 -2.80
CA ASN A 5 -5.42 4.64 -1.48
C ASN A 5 -5.49 3.11 -1.30
N CYS A 6 -5.82 2.68 -0.08
CA CYS A 6 -5.92 1.28 0.26
C CYS A 6 -7.07 0.54 -0.43
N ALA A 7 -8.15 1.24 -0.79
CA ALA A 7 -9.22 0.64 -1.57
C ALA A 7 -8.73 0.20 -2.96
N ALA A 8 -7.88 1.00 -3.60
CA ALA A 8 -7.27 0.65 -4.89
C ALA A 8 -6.29 -0.52 -4.78
N ALA A 9 -5.47 -0.55 -3.72
CA ALA A 9 -4.58 -1.67 -3.44
C ALA A 9 -5.35 -2.98 -3.23
N ARG A 10 -6.41 -2.93 -2.42
CA ARG A 10 -7.26 -4.10 -2.12
C ARG A 10 -8.07 -4.57 -3.32
N ALA A 11 -8.59 -3.64 -4.13
CA ALA A 11 -9.27 -3.97 -5.39
C ALA A 11 -8.33 -4.62 -6.41
N ALA A 12 -7.04 -4.28 -6.37
CA ALA A 12 -6.00 -4.90 -7.19
C ALA A 12 -5.47 -6.22 -6.60
N GLY A 13 -5.91 -6.63 -5.40
CA GLY A 13 -5.39 -7.81 -4.71
C GLY A 13 -3.94 -7.66 -4.23
N ALA A 14 -3.46 -6.42 -4.09
CA ALA A 14 -2.10 -6.10 -3.66
C ALA A 14 -2.01 -5.80 -2.15
N ASP A 15 -3.10 -6.01 -1.41
CA ASP A 15 -3.22 -5.77 0.03
C ASP A 15 -2.80 -7.03 0.81
N PRO A 16 -1.91 -6.94 1.82
CA PRO A 16 -1.20 -5.75 2.29
C PRO A 16 -0.03 -5.35 1.37
N VAL A 17 0.14 -4.04 1.14
CA VAL A 17 1.17 -3.50 0.24
C VAL A 17 2.46 -3.28 1.00
N ARG A 18 3.55 -3.99 0.68
CA ARG A 18 4.80 -3.87 1.45
C ARG A 18 5.78 -2.89 0.82
N ILE A 19 6.68 -2.34 1.63
CA ILE A 19 7.76 -1.49 1.13
C ILE A 19 8.59 -2.26 0.08
N GLY A 20 8.65 -1.70 -1.14
CA GLY A 20 9.28 -2.34 -2.30
C GLY A 20 8.31 -2.92 -3.32
N ASP A 21 7.02 -3.10 -2.98
CA ASP A 21 6.02 -3.52 -3.95
C ASP A 21 5.72 -2.41 -4.98
N PRO A 22 5.44 -2.78 -6.24
CA PRO A 22 5.00 -1.86 -7.29
C PRO A 22 3.57 -1.38 -6.98
N GLY A 23 3.48 -0.39 -6.10
CA GLY A 23 2.21 0.08 -5.56
C GLY A 23 2.35 0.74 -4.20
N TYR A 24 3.44 0.45 -3.49
CA TYR A 24 3.72 1.04 -2.19
C TYR A 24 3.90 2.55 -2.28
N GLY A 25 3.24 3.25 -1.38
CA GLY A 25 3.47 4.67 -1.11
C GLY A 25 3.41 4.91 0.38
N ARG A 26 4.27 5.80 0.89
CA ARG A 26 4.29 6.17 2.32
C ARG A 26 2.96 6.71 2.84
N HIS A 27 2.03 7.10 1.96
CA HIS A 27 0.68 7.53 2.34
C HIS A 27 -0.28 6.36 2.62
N LEU A 28 0.11 5.13 2.29
CA LEU A 28 -0.65 3.90 2.58
C LEU A 28 -0.25 3.29 3.92
N ASP A 29 0.99 3.55 4.35
CA ASP A 29 1.61 3.12 5.59
C ASP A 29 1.45 4.25 6.62
N ARG A 30 0.42 4.15 7.46
CA ARG A 30 0.03 5.23 8.39
C ARG A 30 0.98 5.32 9.58
N ASP A 31 1.50 4.19 10.03
CA ASP A 31 2.35 4.03 11.21
C ASP A 31 3.84 3.96 10.88
N GLY A 32 4.20 3.78 9.61
CA GLY A 32 5.57 3.85 9.12
C GLY A 32 6.34 2.54 9.28
N ASP A 33 5.66 1.42 9.39
CA ASP A 33 6.26 0.11 9.66
C ASP A 33 6.71 -0.61 8.37
N GLY A 34 6.37 -0.06 7.20
CA GLY A 34 6.64 -0.64 5.89
C GLY A 34 5.53 -1.52 5.34
N VAL A 35 4.36 -1.56 5.97
CA VAL A 35 3.16 -2.27 5.54
C VAL A 35 2.02 -1.27 5.32
N GLY A 36 1.77 -0.95 4.06
CA GLY A 36 0.63 -0.14 3.68
C GLY A 36 -0.66 -0.96 3.71
N CYS A 37 -1.73 -0.31 4.17
CA CYS A 37 -3.11 -0.82 4.10
C CYS A 37 -3.47 -2.00 5.00
N GLU A 38 -2.74 -2.18 6.11
CA GLU A 38 -3.16 -3.00 7.26
C GLU A 38 -4.61 -2.69 7.71
#